data_AF-A0A5N5Z6P7-F1
#
_entry.id   AF-A0A5N5Z6P7-F1
#
_cell.length_a   1.000
_cell.length_b   1.000
_cell.length_c   1.000
_cell.angle_alpha   90.00
_cell.angle_beta   90.00
_cell.angle_gamma   90.00
#
_symmetry.space_group_name_H-M   'P 1'
#
loop_
_entity.id
_entity.type
_entity.pdbx_description
1 polymer ?
#
loop_
_entity_poly.entity_id
_entity_poly.type
_entity_poly.pdbx_seq_one_letter_code
_entity_poly.pdbx_strand_id
1 'polypeptide(L)'
;MEEELYIPKSYLTVQIVRDVMAEFEWPVSYELIDLIEDFQAVIIKFKSCEIELEEIPDNGINLVFRSYDNGKKLDAKYGNIIKYLDNYNPAEHLDLEYNTYTDPRLDIITSVRNDMKNLQYYHMDFITGRDYSWAKKYLKEIN
;
A
#
# COMPACT_ATOMS: atom_id res chain seq x y z
N MET A 1 -38.01 -6.50 4.35
CA MET A 1 -37.02 -6.64 5.43
C MET A 1 -35.72 -6.31 4.75
N GLU A 2 -35.29 -5.06 4.86
CA GLU A 2 -34.00 -4.63 4.31
C GLU A 2 -32.93 -5.33 5.15
N GLU A 3 -32.07 -6.11 4.52
CA GLU A 3 -30.87 -6.63 5.16
C GLU A 3 -30.00 -5.42 5.50
N GLU A 4 -29.87 -5.11 6.80
CA GLU A 4 -28.87 -4.16 7.26
C GLU A 4 -27.50 -4.69 6.80
N LEU A 5 -26.88 -4.01 5.84
CA LEU A 5 -25.52 -4.30 5.41
C LEU A 5 -24.61 -4.23 6.64
N TYR A 6 -24.06 -5.38 7.05
CA TYR A 6 -23.01 -5.42 8.04
C TYR A 6 -21.77 -4.76 7.45
N ILE A 7 -21.46 -3.55 7.89
CA ILE A 7 -20.21 -2.87 7.60
C ILE A 7 -19.22 -3.28 8.70
N PRO A 8 -18.20 -4.11 8.40
CA PRO A 8 -17.19 -4.45 9.38
C PRO A 8 -16.49 -3.18 9.86
N LYS A 9 -16.17 -3.15 11.16
CA LYS A 9 -15.42 -2.03 11.74
C LYS A 9 -14.03 -1.98 11.11
N SER A 10 -13.73 -0.89 10.43
CA SER A 10 -12.38 -0.57 9.95
C SER A 10 -11.51 -0.01 11.08
N TYR A 11 -10.24 -0.40 11.10
CA TYR A 11 -9.21 0.14 11.97
C TYR A 11 -8.18 0.98 11.22
N LEU A 12 -8.09 0.88 9.89
CA LEU A 12 -7.28 1.76 9.07
C LEU A 12 -7.82 3.19 9.14
N THR A 13 -6.92 4.15 9.31
CA THR A 13 -7.28 5.57 9.27
C THR A 13 -6.18 6.37 8.62
N VAL A 14 -6.52 7.51 8.03
CA VAL A 14 -5.53 8.47 7.53
C VAL A 14 -4.52 8.90 8.61
N GLN A 15 -4.93 8.93 9.88
CA GLN A 15 -4.03 9.27 10.99
C GLN A 15 -2.99 8.18 11.23
N ILE A 16 -3.38 6.90 11.20
CA ILE A 16 -2.42 5.78 11.31
C ILE A 16 -1.41 5.84 10.16
N VAL A 17 -1.88 6.03 8.92
CA VAL A 17 -0.99 6.13 7.77
C VAL A 17 -0.05 7.34 7.90
N ARG A 18 -0.55 8.47 8.38
CA ARG A 18 0.26 9.68 8.64
C ARG A 18 1.35 9.42 9.67
N ASP A 19 0.99 8.82 10.80
CA ASP A 19 1.91 8.57 11.91
C ASP A 19 3.01 7.60 11.47
N VAL A 20 2.65 6.52 10.78
CA VAL A 20 3.63 5.54 10.28
C VAL A 20 4.49 6.13 9.16
N MET A 21 3.91 6.87 8.20
CA MET A 21 4.69 7.54 7.14
C MET A 21 5.77 8.47 7.72
N ALA A 22 5.47 9.13 8.84
CA ALA A 22 6.40 10.03 9.54
C ALA A 22 7.57 9.29 10.23
N GLU A 23 7.51 7.96 10.37
CA GLU A 23 8.63 7.13 10.85
C GLU A 23 9.74 6.97 9.79
N PHE A 24 9.48 7.35 8.53
CA PHE A 24 10.39 7.17 7.39
C PHE A 24 10.76 8.50 6.72
N GLU A 25 11.93 8.53 6.08
CA GLU A 25 12.33 9.64 5.21
C GLU A 25 11.81 9.42 3.79
N TRP A 26 10.99 10.37 3.31
CA TRP A 26 10.48 10.34 1.93
C TRP A 26 11.19 11.41 1.10
N PRO A 27 11.85 11.06 -0.02
CA PRO A 27 12.58 12.03 -0.85
C PRO A 27 11.67 12.91 -1.69
N VAL A 28 10.35 12.68 -1.65
CA VAL A 28 9.33 13.40 -2.39
C VAL A 28 8.14 13.69 -1.47
N SER A 29 7.50 14.84 -1.68
CA SER A 29 6.28 15.20 -0.97
C SER A 29 5.14 14.25 -1.31
N TYR A 30 4.28 14.00 -0.33
CA TYR A 30 3.07 13.21 -0.49
C TYR A 30 1.87 13.92 0.14
N GLU A 31 0.70 13.56 -0.34
CA GLU A 31 -0.59 13.89 0.27
C GLU A 31 -1.27 12.59 0.69
N LEU A 32 -2.06 12.63 1.76
CA LEU A 32 -2.88 11.52 2.20
C LEU A 32 -4.34 11.87 1.98
N ILE A 33 -5.06 10.99 1.28
CA ILE A 33 -6.48 11.15 0.95
C ILE A 33 -7.23 10.00 1.60
N ASP A 34 -8.20 10.34 2.44
CA ASP A 34 -9.08 9.37 3.07
C ASP A 34 -10.20 9.00 2.10
N LEU A 35 -10.36 7.71 1.81
CA LEU A 35 -11.45 7.19 0.99
C LEU A 35 -12.42 6.45 1.90
N ILE A 36 -13.61 7.05 2.05
CA ILE A 36 -14.73 6.44 2.74
C ILE A 36 -15.59 5.76 1.67
N GLU A 37 -15.24 4.53 1.34
CA GLU A 37 -16.02 3.65 0.45
C GLU A 37 -16.54 2.43 1.25
N ASP A 38 -17.08 1.41 0.56
CA ASP A 38 -17.58 0.17 1.19
C ASP A 38 -16.50 -0.54 2.03
N PHE A 39 -15.22 -0.27 1.74
CA PHE A 39 -14.06 -0.59 2.55
C PHE A 39 -13.26 0.69 2.81
N GLN A 40 -12.75 0.86 4.03
CA GLN A 40 -11.90 2.00 4.33
C GLN A 40 -10.57 1.85 3.60
N ALA A 41 -10.21 2.87 2.84
CA ALA A 41 -8.94 2.95 2.15
C ALA A 41 -8.27 4.31 2.37
N VAL A 42 -6.94 4.33 2.30
CA VAL A 42 -6.17 5.57 2.33
C VAL A 42 -5.27 5.59 1.10
N ILE A 43 -5.36 6.66 0.32
CA ILE A 43 -4.43 6.90 -0.79
C ILE A 43 -3.24 7.72 -0.29
N ILE A 44 -2.05 7.21 -0.56
CA ILE A 44 -0.79 7.95 -0.54
C ILE A 44 -0.55 8.48 -1.96
N LYS A 45 -0.68 9.79 -2.13
CA LYS A 45 -0.49 10.47 -3.40
C LYS A 45 0.88 11.12 -3.46
N PHE A 46 1.76 10.54 -4.27
CA PHE A 46 3.00 11.18 -4.69
C PHE A 46 2.79 11.92 -6.02
N LYS A 47 3.75 12.77 -6.41
CA LYS A 47 3.68 13.48 -7.69
C LYS A 47 3.60 12.53 -8.89
N SER A 48 4.35 11.42 -8.84
CA SER A 48 4.51 10.46 -9.94
C SER A 48 3.47 9.34 -9.91
N CYS A 49 2.90 9.01 -8.75
CA CYS A 49 2.08 7.82 -8.55
C CYS A 49 1.09 7.97 -7.38
N GLU A 50 0.03 7.15 -7.42
CA GLU A 50 -0.91 6.97 -6.32
C GLU A 50 -0.88 5.51 -5.87
N ILE A 51 -0.78 5.33 -4.56
CA ILE A 51 -0.74 4.02 -3.89
C ILE A 51 -1.86 3.99 -2.88
N GLU A 52 -2.70 2.97 -2.93
CA GLU A 52 -3.85 2.79 -2.06
C GLU A 52 -3.55 1.68 -1.04
N LEU A 53 -3.84 1.97 0.22
CA LEU A 53 -3.87 1.00 1.31
C LEU A 53 -5.34 0.67 1.56
N GLU A 54 -5.75 -0.55 1.23
CA GLU A 54 -7.12 -1.05 1.39
C GLU A 54 -7.16 -1.98 2.60
N GLU A 55 -8.00 -1.71 3.61
CA GLU A 55 -8.19 -2.66 4.70
C GLU A 55 -9.01 -3.86 4.23
N ILE A 56 -8.43 -5.05 4.33
CA ILE A 56 -9.17 -6.29 4.14
C ILE A 56 -9.60 -6.80 5.52
N PRO A 57 -10.92 -6.97 5.77
CA PRO A 57 -11.41 -7.58 6.99
C PRO A 57 -10.68 -8.89 7.29
N ASP A 58 -10.17 -9.02 8.51
CA ASP A 58 -9.43 -10.18 9.03
C ASP A 58 -8.09 -10.51 8.34
N ASN A 59 -7.69 -9.79 7.29
CA ASN A 59 -6.50 -10.07 6.48
C ASN A 59 -5.49 -8.91 6.40
N GLY A 60 -5.71 -7.84 7.16
CA GLY A 60 -4.76 -6.72 7.27
C GLY A 60 -4.94 -5.68 6.16
N ILE A 61 -3.82 -5.23 5.57
CA ILE A 61 -3.82 -4.22 4.50
C ILE A 61 -3.42 -4.85 3.17
N ASN A 62 -4.12 -4.46 2.11
CA ASN A 62 -3.75 -4.71 0.74
C ASN A 62 -3.19 -3.44 0.10
N LEU A 63 -1.98 -3.55 -0.44
CA LEU A 63 -1.29 -2.47 -1.12
C LEU A 63 -1.58 -2.51 -2.63
N VAL A 64 -2.13 -1.43 -3.17
CA VAL A 64 -2.54 -1.33 -4.58
C VAL A 64 -1.90 -0.12 -5.25
N PHE A 65 -1.18 -0.33 -6.35
CA PHE A 65 -0.59 0.74 -7.15
C PHE A 65 -1.61 1.21 -8.18
N ARG A 66 -2.25 2.35 -7.93
CA ARG A 66 -3.40 2.84 -8.72
C ARG A 66 -2.96 3.54 -9.99
N SER A 67 -1.98 4.43 -9.86
CA SER A 67 -1.46 5.20 -10.98
C SER A 67 0.06 5.40 -10.90
N TYR A 68 0.67 5.72 -12.04
CA TYR A 68 2.11 5.99 -12.19
C TYR A 68 2.35 7.00 -13.31
N ASP A 69 3.59 7.46 -13.49
CA ASP A 69 3.99 8.36 -14.58
C ASP A 69 3.04 9.55 -14.77
N ASN A 70 2.72 10.22 -13.66
CA ASN A 70 1.84 11.39 -13.59
C ASN A 70 0.38 11.10 -14.02
N GLY A 71 -0.17 9.97 -13.55
CA GLY A 71 -1.60 9.66 -13.67
C GLY A 71 -1.96 8.59 -14.70
N LYS A 72 -0.98 7.89 -15.28
CA LYS A 72 -1.26 6.68 -16.07
C LYS A 72 -1.82 5.60 -15.16
N LYS A 73 -2.93 4.99 -15.59
CA LYS A 73 -3.61 3.92 -14.86
C LYS A 73 -2.72 2.67 -14.74
N LEU A 74 -2.73 2.03 -13.58
CA LEU A 74 -1.98 0.80 -13.29
C LEU A 74 -2.85 -0.28 -12.63
N ASP A 75 -3.55 0.06 -11.54
CA ASP A 75 -4.39 -0.85 -10.74
C ASP A 75 -3.75 -2.22 -10.43
N ALA A 76 -2.51 -2.20 -9.95
CA ALA A 76 -1.75 -3.41 -9.67
C ALA A 76 -1.71 -3.72 -8.17
N LYS A 77 -2.30 -4.85 -7.75
CA LYS A 77 -2.20 -5.36 -6.38
C LYS A 77 -0.77 -5.87 -6.10
N TYR A 78 -0.24 -5.60 -4.92
CA TYR A 78 1.15 -5.92 -4.57
C TYR A 78 1.51 -7.39 -4.78
N GLY A 79 0.65 -8.30 -4.32
CA GLY A 79 0.85 -9.75 -4.51
C GLY A 79 0.99 -10.18 -5.98
N ASN A 80 0.43 -9.43 -6.93
CA ASN A 80 0.50 -9.74 -8.36
C ASN A 80 1.79 -9.22 -9.01
N ILE A 81 2.47 -8.26 -8.39
CA ILE A 81 3.64 -7.59 -8.99
C ILE A 81 4.98 -8.10 -8.48
N ILE A 82 4.99 -8.84 -7.37
CA ILE A 82 6.20 -9.36 -6.71
C ILE A 82 7.16 -10.04 -7.70
N LYS A 83 6.64 -10.84 -8.64
CA LYS A 83 7.45 -11.56 -9.64
C LYS A 83 8.21 -10.67 -10.63
N TYR A 84 7.89 -9.38 -10.70
CA TYR A 84 8.58 -8.41 -11.57
C TYR A 84 9.60 -7.56 -10.82
N LEU A 85 9.69 -7.70 -9.49
CA LEU A 85 10.66 -7.04 -8.65
C LEU A 85 11.94 -7.88 -8.63
N ASP A 86 13.04 -7.27 -9.03
CA ASP A 86 14.32 -7.97 -9.10
C ASP A 86 14.80 -8.29 -7.67
N ASN A 87 15.27 -9.54 -7.46
CA ASN A 87 15.72 -10.05 -6.16
C ASN A 87 14.70 -9.87 -5.03
N TYR A 88 13.40 -10.04 -5.28
CA TYR A 88 12.41 -9.92 -4.20
C TYR A 88 12.61 -11.02 -3.12
N ASN A 89 13.07 -10.60 -1.94
CA ASN A 89 13.19 -11.46 -0.76
C ASN A 89 13.00 -10.64 0.53
N PRO A 90 11.76 -10.25 0.87
CA PRO A 90 11.50 -9.36 1.99
C PRO A 90 11.92 -9.96 3.35
N ALA A 91 11.92 -11.28 3.49
CA ALA A 91 12.32 -11.94 4.74
C ALA A 91 13.83 -11.81 5.02
N GLU A 92 14.67 -11.70 3.99
CA GLU A 92 16.11 -11.47 4.13
C GLU A 92 16.47 -9.98 4.09
N HIS A 93 15.67 -9.17 3.40
CA HIS A 93 15.99 -7.76 3.14
C HIS A 93 15.41 -6.80 4.17
N LEU A 94 14.32 -7.18 4.85
CA LEU A 94 13.56 -6.30 5.72
C LEU A 94 13.38 -6.92 7.11
N ASP A 95 13.48 -6.09 8.13
CA ASP A 95 13.06 -6.43 9.50
C ASP A 95 11.54 -6.25 9.62
N LEU A 96 10.78 -7.25 9.16
CA LEU A 96 9.31 -7.21 9.20
C LEU A 96 8.78 -7.60 10.57
N GLU A 97 7.82 -6.83 11.06
CA GLU A 97 7.16 -7.08 12.33
C GLU A 97 6.04 -8.13 12.16
N TYR A 98 5.87 -9.00 13.15
CA TYR A 98 4.81 -9.99 13.17
C TYR A 98 3.55 -9.44 13.84
N ASN A 99 2.39 -9.75 13.26
CA ASN A 99 1.10 -9.46 13.87
C ASN A 99 0.91 -10.32 15.13
N THR A 100 0.29 -9.73 16.14
CA THR A 100 0.05 -10.41 17.41
C THR A 100 -1.37 -10.96 17.51
N TYR A 101 -2.29 -10.54 16.63
CA TYR A 101 -3.69 -10.97 16.55
C TYR A 101 -4.53 -10.68 17.80
N THR A 102 -3.97 -9.95 18.77
CA THR A 102 -4.63 -9.63 20.05
C THR A 102 -5.25 -8.23 20.07
N ASP A 103 -4.74 -7.32 19.24
CA ASP A 103 -5.27 -5.97 19.07
C ASP A 103 -5.33 -5.63 17.58
N PRO A 104 -6.52 -5.63 16.97
CA PRO A 104 -6.70 -5.33 15.55
C PRO A 104 -6.12 -3.97 15.14
N ARG A 105 -6.11 -2.98 16.03
CA ARG A 105 -5.53 -1.66 15.74
C ARG A 105 -4.01 -1.74 15.66
N LEU A 106 -3.37 -2.48 16.56
CA LEU A 106 -1.92 -2.68 16.50
C LEU A 106 -1.54 -3.48 15.26
N ASP A 107 -2.31 -4.49 14.89
CA ASP A 107 -2.05 -5.27 13.68
C ASP A 107 -2.14 -4.41 12.40
N ILE A 108 -3.10 -3.48 12.32
CA ILE A 108 -3.15 -2.50 11.21
C ILE A 108 -1.92 -1.58 11.21
N ILE A 109 -1.52 -1.04 12.36
CA ILE A 109 -0.33 -0.19 12.45
C ILE A 109 0.91 -0.97 11.97
N THR A 110 1.06 -2.22 12.42
CA THR A 110 2.15 -3.12 12.02
C THR A 110 2.12 -3.40 10.52
N SER A 111 0.94 -3.70 9.95
CA SER A 111 0.78 -3.94 8.52
C SER A 111 1.18 -2.72 7.69
N VAL A 112 0.66 -1.53 8.04
CA VAL A 112 1.02 -0.27 7.35
C VAL A 112 2.52 -0.03 7.44
N ARG A 113 3.15 -0.26 8.59
CA ARG A 113 4.60 -0.10 8.76
C ARG A 113 5.40 -1.07 7.88
N ASN A 114 4.99 -2.33 7.82
CA ASN A 114 5.61 -3.31 6.94
C ASN A 114 5.43 -2.94 5.46
N ASP A 115 4.28 -2.40 5.07
CA ASP A 115 4.07 -1.88 3.71
C ASP A 115 5.00 -0.68 3.41
N MET A 116 5.19 0.24 4.36
CA MET A 116 6.14 1.35 4.18
C MET A 116 7.59 0.86 4.04
N LYS A 117 8.01 -0.16 4.81
CA LYS A 117 9.33 -0.80 4.64
C LYS A 117 9.49 -1.40 3.23
N ASN A 118 8.45 -2.08 2.73
CA ASN A 118 8.44 -2.62 1.37
C ASN A 118 8.53 -1.52 0.31
N LEU A 119 7.74 -0.45 0.45
CA LEU A 119 7.77 0.69 -0.47
C LEU A 119 9.14 1.37 -0.52
N GLN A 120 9.74 1.60 0.64
CA GLN A 120 11.07 2.22 0.78
C GLN A 120 12.16 1.39 0.11
N TYR A 121 12.12 0.06 0.26
CA TYR A 121 13.17 -0.80 -0.26
C TYR A 121 13.00 -1.15 -1.73
N TYR A 122 11.78 -1.54 -2.15
CA TYR A 122 11.55 -2.07 -3.50
C TYR A 122 10.96 -1.06 -4.48
N HIS A 123 10.34 0.02 -4.00
CA HIS A 123 9.54 0.92 -4.85
C HIS A 123 10.00 2.38 -4.85
N MET A 124 11.13 2.71 -4.22
CA MET A 124 11.59 4.09 -4.15
C MET A 124 11.85 4.70 -5.54
N ASP A 125 12.39 3.93 -6.48
CA ASP A 125 12.60 4.40 -7.86
C ASP A 125 11.28 4.62 -8.60
N PHE A 126 10.25 3.82 -8.30
CA PHE A 126 8.90 4.01 -8.82
C PHE A 126 8.25 5.27 -8.23
N ILE A 127 8.33 5.45 -6.91
CA ILE A 127 7.78 6.60 -6.19
C ILE A 127 8.47 7.91 -6.59
N THR A 128 9.77 7.88 -6.85
CA THR A 128 10.51 9.05 -7.33
C THR A 128 10.38 9.28 -8.83
N GLY A 129 9.70 8.38 -9.55
CA GLY A 129 9.51 8.43 -10.99
C GLY A 129 10.77 8.17 -11.82
N ARG A 130 11.78 7.55 -11.22
CA ARG A 130 13.06 7.19 -11.86
C ARG A 130 12.96 5.89 -12.64
N ASP A 131 12.21 4.91 -12.15
CA ASP A 131 12.00 3.64 -12.84
C ASP A 131 10.56 3.11 -12.73
N TYR A 132 10.02 2.69 -13.87
CA TYR A 132 8.70 2.05 -13.99
C TYR A 132 8.81 0.67 -14.66
N SER A 133 9.99 0.06 -14.66
CA SER A 133 10.29 -1.19 -15.38
C SER A 133 9.35 -2.33 -14.98
N TRP A 134 9.14 -2.57 -13.68
CA TRP A 134 8.24 -3.61 -13.21
C TRP A 134 6.78 -3.35 -13.66
N ALA A 135 6.33 -2.09 -13.63
CA ALA A 135 4.97 -1.73 -14.02
C ALA A 135 4.76 -1.94 -15.52
N LYS A 136 5.76 -1.60 -16.35
CA LYS A 136 5.74 -1.89 -17.79
C LYS A 136 5.75 -3.40 -18.08
N LYS A 137 6.51 -4.20 -17.33
CA LYS A 137 6.51 -5.66 -17.43
C LYS A 137 5.12 -6.22 -17.10
N TYR A 138 4.53 -5.79 -15.98
CA TYR A 138 3.18 -6.17 -15.56
C TYR A 138 2.12 -5.85 -16.60
N LEU A 139 2.05 -4.60 -17.06
CA LEU A 139 1.07 -4.14 -18.04
C LEU A 139 1.20 -4.89 -19.38
N LYS A 140 2.40 -5.32 -19.77
CA LYS A 140 2.60 -6.10 -20.99
C LYS A 140 2.03 -7.52 -20.89
N GLU A 141 1.93 -8.09 -19.68
CA GLU A 141 1.43 -9.45 -19.49
C GLU A 141 -0.09 -9.50 -19.36
N ILE A 142 -0.71 -8.45 -18.83
CA ILE A 142 -2.17 -8.40 -18.63
C ILE A 142 -2.96 -7.84 -19.83
N ASN A 143 -2.27 -7.36 -20.88
CA ASN A 143 -2.85 -6.90 -22.14
C ASN A 143 -2.55 -7.91 -23.26
#